data_AF-A0A1Q3NLN8-F1
#
_entry.id   AF-A0A1Q3NLN8-F1
#
_cell.length_a   1.000
_cell.length_b   1.000
_cell.length_c   1.000
_cell.angle_alpha   90.00
_cell.angle_beta   90.00
_cell.angle_gamma   90.00
#
_symmetry.space_group_name_H-M   'P 1'
#
loop_
_entity.id
_entity.type
_entity.pdbx_description
1 polymer ?
#
loop_
_entity_poly.entity_id
_entity_poly.type
_entity_poly.pdbx_seq_one_letter_code
_entity_poly.pdbx_strand_id
1 'polypeptide(L)'
;MKQKKKTLRIILLSLGIVILLGGSGVAYMFVAKVGLFANPHQTSVDERASYKKASTGIANAGTTQADIINMVAAYGPQYDAAYAEVQKSNPSTWDSLMVDKAFMCVLYANKIKAASQVETLYYKIQSARDAGISVDSNNAGVTKDQLQTIFDNRSKHEGSQ
;
A
#
# COMPACT_ATOMS: atom_id res chain seq x y z
N MET A 1 43.06 -41.61 -5.75
CA MET A 1 43.02 -40.78 -6.98
C MET A 1 41.77 -39.89 -6.95
N LYS A 2 42.02 -38.57 -7.04
CA LYS A 2 41.25 -37.49 -7.70
C LYS A 2 39.74 -37.29 -7.45
N GLN A 3 39.49 -36.16 -6.76
CA GLN A 3 38.36 -35.21 -6.87
C GLN A 3 37.62 -35.11 -8.22
N LYS A 4 36.31 -34.83 -8.20
CA LYS A 4 35.70 -33.46 -8.33
C LYS A 4 34.19 -33.57 -8.65
N LYS A 5 33.34 -32.99 -7.80
CA LYS A 5 32.48 -31.82 -8.09
C LYS A 5 31.43 -31.61 -6.98
N LYS A 6 31.71 -30.62 -6.14
CA LYS A 6 30.72 -29.82 -5.41
C LYS A 6 29.73 -29.22 -6.43
N THR A 7 28.45 -29.09 -6.08
CA THR A 7 27.61 -27.88 -6.20
C THR A 7 26.15 -28.26 -5.87
N LEU A 8 25.44 -27.36 -5.19
CA LEU A 8 23.98 -27.35 -4.98
C LEU A 8 23.42 -28.07 -3.73
N ARG A 9 24.02 -27.78 -2.57
CA ARG A 9 23.23 -27.52 -1.34
C ARG A 9 23.20 -26.00 -1.17
N ILE A 10 22.10 -25.44 -0.65
CA ILE A 10 21.84 -24.01 -0.34
C ILE A 10 21.04 -23.25 -1.42
N ILE A 11 19.72 -23.49 -1.54
CA ILE A 11 18.69 -22.47 -1.88
C ILE A 11 17.34 -22.92 -1.28
N LEU A 12 17.25 -23.06 0.05
CA LEU A 12 15.97 -23.38 0.72
C LEU A 12 15.83 -22.76 2.12
N LEU A 13 16.64 -21.74 2.44
CA LEU A 13 16.74 -21.21 3.81
C LEU A 13 16.96 -19.70 3.89
N SER A 14 16.41 -18.93 2.94
CA SER A 14 16.53 -17.47 2.95
C SER A 14 15.27 -16.79 2.42
N LEU A 15 14.15 -17.02 3.09
CA LEU A 15 12.97 -16.13 3.07
C LEU A 15 12.37 -15.98 4.47
N GLY A 16 13.24 -16.01 5.49
CA GLY A 16 13.01 -15.26 6.72
C GLY A 16 13.42 -13.82 6.47
N ILE A 17 12.50 -13.00 5.96
CA ILE A 17 12.68 -11.55 5.95
C ILE A 17 12.06 -11.02 7.24
N VAL A 18 12.94 -10.85 8.21
CA VAL A 18 12.78 -9.94 9.33
C VAL A 18 12.65 -8.54 8.75
N ILE A 19 11.47 -7.92 8.88
CA ILE A 19 11.35 -6.46 8.95
C ILE A 19 10.63 -6.16 10.25
N LEU A 20 11.41 -6.14 11.31
CA LEU A 20 11.12 -5.44 12.55
C LEU A 20 12.33 -4.56 12.86
N LEU A 21 12.03 -3.38 13.39
CA LEU A 21 12.91 -2.23 13.69
C LEU A 21 13.14 -1.34 12.45
N GLY A 22 12.53 -0.16 12.32
CA GLY A 22 12.35 0.86 13.35
C GLY A 22 13.67 1.63 13.52
N GLY A 23 13.80 2.78 12.85
CA GLY A 23 14.89 3.72 13.09
C GLY A 23 15.88 3.92 11.93
N SER A 24 15.44 4.63 10.89
CA SER A 24 16.33 5.40 10.00
C SER A 24 15.42 6.41 9.30
N GLY A 25 15.42 7.68 9.69
CA GLY A 25 16.58 8.53 9.44
C GLY A 25 16.68 8.93 7.96
N VAL A 26 15.68 8.65 7.12
CA VAL A 26 15.67 9.14 5.75
C VAL A 26 14.98 10.49 5.73
N ALA A 27 15.80 11.54 5.77
CA ALA A 27 15.45 12.85 5.27
C ALA A 27 15.12 12.70 3.77
N TYR A 28 13.85 12.41 3.46
CA TYR A 28 13.36 12.57 2.10
C TYR A 28 13.18 14.07 1.87
N MET A 29 14.17 14.67 1.21
CA MET A 29 13.99 15.96 0.56
C MET A 29 12.77 15.84 -0.34
N PHE A 30 11.67 16.45 0.08
CA PHE A 30 10.68 16.95 -0.85
C PHE A 30 11.44 17.77 -1.88
N VAL A 31 11.39 17.37 -3.14
CA VAL A 31 11.74 18.26 -4.24
C VAL A 31 10.78 19.43 -4.12
N ALA A 32 11.27 20.54 -3.55
CA ALA A 32 10.59 21.81 -3.57
C ALA A 32 10.40 22.17 -5.04
N LYS A 33 9.19 21.95 -5.56
CA LYS A 33 8.75 22.59 -6.79
C LYS A 33 8.77 24.08 -6.51
N VAL A 34 9.79 24.73 -7.04
CA VAL A 34 9.92 26.17 -7.12
C VAL A 34 8.72 26.66 -7.95
N GLY A 35 7.78 27.30 -7.28
CA GLY A 35 6.56 27.82 -7.87
C GLY A 35 5.79 28.62 -6.82
N LEU A 36 5.91 29.94 -6.90
CA LEU A 36 5.18 30.89 -6.06
C LEU A 36 3.68 30.53 -5.99
N PHE A 37 3.15 30.45 -4.77
CA PHE A 37 1.71 30.27 -4.46
C PHE A 37 1.01 29.14 -5.23
N ALA A 38 1.46 27.90 -5.04
CA ALA A 38 0.62 26.76 -5.40
C ALA A 38 -0.69 26.81 -4.58
N ASN A 39 -1.82 26.93 -5.28
CA ASN A 39 -3.13 26.88 -4.66
C ASN A 39 -3.30 25.49 -4.00
N PRO A 40 -3.47 25.39 -2.67
CA PRO A 40 -3.54 24.11 -1.96
C PRO A 40 -4.66 23.21 -2.49
N HIS A 41 -5.73 23.80 -3.01
CA HIS A 41 -6.80 23.04 -3.66
C HIS A 41 -6.30 22.35 -4.94
N GLN A 42 -5.54 23.04 -5.79
CA GLN A 42 -4.98 22.46 -7.02
C GLN A 42 -3.98 21.35 -6.70
N THR A 43 -3.13 21.53 -5.68
CA THR A 43 -2.21 20.49 -5.22
C THR A 43 -2.95 19.23 -4.77
N SER A 44 -4.04 19.37 -4.01
CA SER A 44 -4.86 18.22 -3.59
C SER A 44 -5.53 17.50 -4.76
N VAL A 45 -6.00 18.24 -5.78
CA VAL A 45 -6.62 17.66 -6.98
C VAL A 45 -5.60 16.85 -7.79
N ASP A 46 -4.40 17.41 -7.99
CA ASP A 46 -3.32 16.75 -8.72
C ASP A 46 -2.86 15.47 -7.99
N GLU A 47 -2.76 15.52 -6.66
CA GLU A 47 -2.43 14.36 -5.84
C GLU A 47 -3.51 13.27 -5.93
N ARG A 48 -4.79 13.64 -5.80
CA ARG A 48 -5.90 12.68 -5.96
C ARG A 48 -5.90 12.02 -7.33
N ALA A 49 -5.61 12.76 -8.40
CA ALA A 49 -5.46 12.20 -9.74
C ALA A 49 -4.28 11.21 -9.83
N SER A 50 -3.17 11.50 -9.16
CA SER A 50 -2.03 10.58 -9.04
C SER A 50 -2.43 9.27 -8.35
N TYR A 51 -3.12 9.33 -7.21
CA TYR A 51 -3.57 8.12 -6.48
C TYR A 51 -4.62 7.33 -7.24
N LYS A 52 -5.50 8.00 -7.99
CA LYS A 52 -6.43 7.34 -8.93
C LYS A 52 -5.66 6.53 -9.97
N LYS A 53 -4.67 7.14 -10.63
CA LYS A 53 -3.84 6.48 -11.64
C LYS A 53 -3.09 5.28 -11.05
N ALA A 54 -2.49 5.44 -9.87
CA ALA A 54 -1.80 4.36 -9.17
C ALA A 54 -2.75 3.20 -8.85
N SER A 55 -3.94 3.50 -8.31
CA SER A 55 -4.96 2.48 -7.98
C SER A 55 -5.38 1.68 -9.21
N THR A 56 -5.64 2.33 -10.35
CA THR A 56 -5.93 1.65 -11.62
C THR A 56 -4.76 0.77 -12.07
N GLY A 57 -3.52 1.27 -11.98
CA GLY A 57 -2.32 0.52 -12.34
C GLY A 57 -2.12 -0.73 -11.47
N ILE A 58 -2.35 -0.60 -10.16
CA ILE A 58 -2.27 -1.70 -9.19
C ILE A 58 -3.38 -2.72 -9.45
N ALA A 59 -4.62 -2.28 -9.64
CA ALA A 59 -5.75 -3.17 -9.90
C ALA A 59 -5.51 -4.03 -11.15
N ASN A 60 -4.99 -3.41 -12.21
CA ASN A 60 -4.70 -4.05 -13.50
C ASN A 60 -3.39 -4.83 -13.53
N ALA A 61 -2.53 -4.73 -12.50
CA ALA A 61 -1.32 -5.52 -12.43
C ALA A 61 -1.68 -7.02 -12.45
N GLY A 62 -0.99 -7.77 -13.30
CA GLY A 62 -1.15 -9.22 -13.38
C GLY A 62 -0.77 -9.93 -12.08
N THR A 63 -0.94 -11.24 -12.04
CA THR A 63 -0.72 -12.06 -10.85
C THR A 63 0.60 -12.82 -10.87
N THR A 64 1.40 -12.70 -11.95
CA THR A 64 2.69 -13.38 -12.02
C THR A 64 3.72 -12.69 -11.12
N GLN A 65 4.78 -13.41 -10.75
CA GLN A 65 5.86 -12.83 -9.95
C GLN A 65 6.50 -11.62 -10.64
N ALA A 66 6.64 -11.66 -11.97
CA ALA A 66 7.18 -10.55 -12.74
C ALA A 66 6.26 -9.33 -12.72
N ASP A 67 4.95 -9.53 -12.83
CA ASP A 67 3.96 -8.44 -12.75
C ASP A 67 4.00 -7.75 -11.40
N ILE A 68 4.07 -8.55 -10.32
CA ILE A 68 4.15 -8.01 -8.96
C ILE A 68 5.45 -7.22 -8.75
N ILE A 69 6.59 -7.71 -9.25
CA ILE A 69 7.86 -6.97 -9.19
C ILE A 69 7.75 -5.62 -9.93
N ASN A 70 7.18 -5.62 -11.14
CA ASN A 70 7.00 -4.41 -11.92
C ASN A 70 6.06 -3.42 -11.24
N MET A 71 4.96 -3.90 -10.66
CA MET A 71 4.03 -3.09 -9.87
C MET A 71 4.72 -2.50 -8.63
N VAL A 72 5.50 -3.30 -7.90
CA VAL A 72 6.24 -2.84 -6.73
C VAL A 72 7.26 -1.77 -7.12
N ALA A 73 7.99 -1.94 -8.21
CA ALA A 73 8.93 -0.94 -8.70
C ALA A 73 8.23 0.37 -9.13
N ALA A 74 7.05 0.26 -9.76
CA ALA A 74 6.31 1.41 -10.26
C ALA A 74 5.60 2.21 -9.16
N TYR A 75 5.01 1.53 -8.16
CA TYR A 75 4.10 2.15 -7.19
C TYR A 75 4.55 2.03 -5.74
N GLY A 76 5.59 1.24 -5.44
CA GLY A 76 6.11 1.03 -4.08
C GLY A 76 6.47 2.33 -3.34
N PRO A 77 7.23 3.26 -3.93
CA PRO A 77 7.56 4.52 -3.25
C PRO A 77 6.33 5.36 -2.90
N GLN A 78 5.32 5.39 -3.79
CA GLN A 78 4.06 6.10 -3.53
C GLN A 78 3.23 5.38 -2.47
N TYR A 79 3.24 4.05 -2.47
CA TYR A 79 2.64 3.22 -1.43
C TYR A 79 3.27 3.48 -0.06
N ASP A 80 4.60 3.44 0.06
CA ASP A 80 5.31 3.60 1.33
C ASP A 80 5.01 4.96 1.96
N ALA A 81 5.04 6.04 1.16
CA ALA A 81 4.70 7.38 1.61
C ALA A 81 3.23 7.47 2.08
N ALA A 82 2.29 6.99 1.26
CA ALA A 82 0.87 7.03 1.58
C ALA A 82 0.54 6.18 2.82
N TYR A 83 1.11 4.98 2.93
CA TYR A 83 0.89 4.09 4.06
C TYR A 83 1.42 4.72 5.35
N ALA A 84 2.61 5.32 5.33
CA ALA A 84 3.17 6.00 6.50
C ALA A 84 2.28 7.17 6.97
N GLU A 85 1.71 7.94 6.04
CA GLU A 85 0.76 9.01 6.36
C GLU A 85 -0.56 8.46 6.94
N VAL A 86 -1.15 7.45 6.30
CA VAL A 86 -2.39 6.80 6.74
C VAL A 86 -2.23 6.17 8.13
N GLN A 87 -1.06 5.60 8.43
CA GLN A 87 -0.75 5.03 9.74
C GLN A 87 -0.78 6.08 10.85
N LYS A 88 -0.18 7.25 10.60
CA LYS A 88 -0.07 8.34 11.60
C LYS A 88 -1.32 9.22 11.69
N SER A 89 -2.18 9.20 10.68
CA SER A 89 -3.35 10.05 10.64
C SER A 89 -4.48 9.54 11.53
N ASN A 90 -5.27 10.48 12.04
CA ASN A 90 -6.50 10.20 12.77
C ASN A 90 -7.66 9.99 11.78
N PRO A 91 -8.30 8.80 11.72
CA PRO A 91 -9.41 8.52 10.82
C PRO A 91 -10.59 9.50 10.91
N SER A 92 -10.83 10.09 12.09
CA SER A 92 -11.95 11.03 12.28
C SER A 92 -11.74 12.39 11.61
N THR A 93 -10.55 12.66 11.07
CA THR A 93 -10.20 13.93 10.41
C THR A 93 -9.80 13.72 8.96
N TRP A 94 -10.10 12.54 8.38
CA TRP A 94 -9.73 12.24 7.01
C TRP A 94 -10.52 13.08 6.01
N ASP A 95 -9.80 13.65 5.07
CA ASP A 95 -10.37 14.25 3.87
C ASP A 95 -10.39 13.22 2.72
N SER A 96 -10.90 13.65 1.56
CA SER A 96 -10.99 12.78 0.39
C SER A 96 -9.63 12.30 -0.12
N LEU A 97 -8.54 13.05 0.11
CA LEU A 97 -7.20 12.63 -0.29
C LEU A 97 -6.69 11.51 0.61
N MET A 98 -6.88 11.61 1.93
CA MET A 98 -6.50 10.56 2.87
C MET A 98 -7.29 9.26 2.65
N VAL A 99 -8.57 9.38 2.31
CA VAL A 99 -9.40 8.25 1.88
C VAL A 99 -8.80 7.59 0.61
N ASP A 100 -8.47 8.38 -0.41
CA ASP A 100 -7.87 7.86 -1.65
C ASP A 100 -6.52 7.16 -1.40
N LYS A 101 -5.68 7.73 -0.51
CA LYS A 101 -4.43 7.10 -0.05
C LYS A 101 -4.70 5.75 0.61
N ALA A 102 -5.62 5.70 1.57
CA ALA A 102 -5.93 4.47 2.32
C ALA A 102 -6.41 3.34 1.39
N PHE A 103 -7.30 3.62 0.45
CA PHE A 103 -7.78 2.60 -0.48
C PHE A 103 -6.74 2.16 -1.51
N MET A 104 -5.88 3.07 -2.00
CA MET A 104 -4.73 2.67 -2.82
C MET A 104 -3.82 1.70 -2.05
N CYS A 105 -3.55 2.00 -0.77
CA CYS A 105 -2.79 1.12 0.11
C CYS A 105 -3.45 -0.25 0.29
N VAL A 106 -4.78 -0.32 0.43
CA VAL A 106 -5.49 -1.62 0.52
C VAL A 106 -5.27 -2.46 -0.73
N LEU A 107 -5.41 -1.86 -1.92
CA LEU A 107 -5.19 -2.55 -3.19
C LEU A 107 -3.75 -3.07 -3.28
N TYR A 108 -2.77 -2.24 -2.94
CA TYR A 108 -1.37 -2.60 -2.99
C TYR A 108 -1.05 -3.74 -2.01
N ALA A 109 -1.41 -3.58 -0.74
CA ALA A 109 -1.20 -4.57 0.32
C ALA A 109 -1.86 -5.91 -0.04
N ASN A 110 -3.06 -5.87 -0.64
CA ASN A 110 -3.72 -7.05 -1.14
C ASN A 110 -2.92 -7.73 -2.28
N LYS A 111 -2.39 -6.98 -3.24
CA LYS A 111 -1.60 -7.54 -4.36
C LYS A 111 -0.31 -8.21 -3.89
N ILE A 112 0.37 -7.61 -2.91
CA ILE A 112 1.59 -8.19 -2.32
C ILE A 112 1.30 -9.20 -1.20
N LYS A 113 0.02 -9.49 -0.92
CA LYS A 113 -0.43 -10.44 0.12
C LYS A 113 0.01 -10.08 1.54
N ALA A 114 0.13 -8.78 1.87
CA ALA A 114 0.43 -8.30 3.21
C ALA A 114 -0.84 -8.22 4.08
N ALA A 115 -1.25 -9.35 4.66
CA ALA A 115 -2.53 -9.50 5.36
C ALA A 115 -2.67 -8.57 6.58
N SER A 116 -1.68 -8.49 7.46
CA SER A 116 -1.68 -7.56 8.61
C SER A 116 -1.83 -6.07 8.21
N GLN A 117 -1.28 -5.68 7.05
CA GLN A 117 -1.43 -4.32 6.52
C GLN A 117 -2.85 -4.09 6.00
N VAL A 118 -3.45 -5.07 5.31
CA VAL A 118 -4.86 -5.03 4.90
C VAL A 118 -5.78 -4.90 6.11
N GLU A 119 -5.55 -5.67 7.17
CA GLU A 119 -6.33 -5.59 8.41
C GLU A 119 -6.26 -4.20 9.05
N THR A 120 -5.04 -3.66 9.22
CA THR A 120 -4.85 -2.34 9.82
C THR A 120 -5.57 -1.25 9.01
N LEU A 121 -5.46 -1.30 7.68
CA LEU A 121 -6.11 -0.35 6.78
C LEU A 121 -7.63 -0.48 6.82
N TYR A 122 -8.14 -1.71 6.84
CA TYR A 122 -9.57 -2.00 6.94
C TYR A 122 -10.17 -1.33 8.18
N TYR A 123 -9.59 -1.55 9.36
CA TYR A 123 -10.10 -0.96 10.60
C TYR A 123 -10.00 0.56 10.64
N LYS A 124 -8.96 1.15 10.03
CA LYS A 124 -8.87 2.61 9.91
C LYS A 124 -9.96 3.18 9.00
N ILE A 125 -10.22 2.54 7.85
CA ILE A 125 -11.30 2.97 6.94
C ILE A 125 -12.66 2.83 7.62
N GLN A 126 -12.89 1.75 8.38
CA GLN A 126 -14.12 1.58 9.17
C GLN A 126 -14.24 2.65 10.26
N SER A 127 -13.15 2.98 10.96
CA SER A 127 -13.14 4.06 11.96
C SER A 127 -13.47 5.43 11.35
N ALA A 128 -12.95 5.72 10.14
CA ALA A 128 -13.30 6.94 9.41
C ALA A 128 -14.79 6.96 9.03
N ARG A 129 -15.31 5.82 8.55
CA ARG A 129 -16.74 5.65 8.23
C ARG A 129 -17.62 5.89 9.46
N ASP A 130 -17.26 5.28 10.60
CA ASP A 130 -18.00 5.41 11.86
C ASP A 130 -17.94 6.84 12.42
N ALA A 131 -16.88 7.59 12.11
CA ALA A 131 -16.77 9.02 12.40
C ALA A 131 -17.57 9.93 11.43
N GLY A 132 -18.28 9.36 10.45
CA GLY A 132 -19.09 10.10 9.48
C GLY A 132 -18.35 10.57 8.22
N ILE A 133 -17.09 10.13 8.02
CA ILE A 133 -16.34 10.45 6.80
C ILE A 133 -16.88 9.63 5.62
N SER A 134 -17.12 10.31 4.48
CA SER A 134 -17.53 9.64 3.25
C SER A 134 -16.37 8.89 2.61
N VAL A 135 -16.27 7.59 2.90
CA VAL A 135 -15.23 6.70 2.38
C VAL A 135 -15.61 5.99 1.06
N ASP A 136 -16.91 5.95 0.75
CA ASP A 136 -17.43 5.21 -0.41
C ASP A 136 -17.25 5.99 -1.74
N SER A 137 -16.90 7.29 -1.66
CA SER A 137 -16.61 8.15 -2.83
C SER A 137 -15.11 8.23 -3.14
N ASN A 138 -14.38 7.12 -2.98
CA ASN A 138 -12.94 7.06 -3.23
C ASN A 138 -12.62 6.92 -4.73
N ASN A 139 -11.44 7.43 -5.11
CA ASN A 139 -10.93 7.34 -6.48
C ASN A 139 -10.21 6.02 -6.78
N ALA A 140 -10.00 5.16 -5.78
CA ALA A 140 -9.40 3.85 -6.00
C ALA A 140 -10.37 2.84 -6.64
N GLY A 141 -11.68 3.17 -6.67
CA GLY A 141 -12.71 2.33 -7.28
C GLY A 141 -13.03 1.07 -6.47
N VAL A 142 -12.66 1.06 -5.19
CA VAL A 142 -12.94 -0.06 -4.28
C VAL A 142 -14.21 0.26 -3.50
N THR A 143 -15.24 -0.56 -3.71
CA THR A 143 -16.50 -0.48 -2.96
C THR A 143 -16.35 -1.07 -1.56
N LYS A 144 -17.31 -0.77 -0.68
CA LYS A 144 -17.43 -1.38 0.65
C LYS A 144 -17.38 -2.91 0.61
N ASP A 145 -18.14 -3.52 -0.28
CA ASP A 145 -18.24 -4.98 -0.37
C ASP A 145 -16.94 -5.61 -0.88
N GLN A 146 -16.25 -4.94 -1.81
CA GLN A 146 -14.92 -5.35 -2.25
C GLN A 146 -13.89 -5.22 -1.13
N LEU A 147 -13.94 -4.14 -0.35
CA LEU A 147 -13.07 -3.96 0.82
C LEU A 147 -13.27 -5.09 1.83
N GLN A 148 -14.53 -5.44 2.15
CA GLN A 148 -14.84 -6.57 3.02
C GLN A 148 -14.30 -7.88 2.46
N THR A 149 -14.53 -8.14 1.17
CA THR A 149 -14.05 -9.36 0.51
C THR A 149 -12.53 -9.47 0.55
N ILE A 150 -11.81 -8.37 0.34
CA ILE A 150 -10.35 -8.32 0.45
C ILE A 150 -9.91 -8.68 1.88
N PHE A 151 -10.56 -8.11 2.90
CA PHE A 151 -10.27 -8.39 4.30
C PHE A 151 -10.56 -9.86 4.67
N ASP A 152 -11.73 -10.38 4.33
CA ASP A 152 -12.13 -11.76 4.63
C ASP A 152 -11.21 -12.80 4.00
N ASN A 153 -10.78 -12.55 2.77
CA ASN A 153 -9.83 -13.43 2.09
C ASN A 153 -8.47 -13.44 2.79
N ARG A 154 -8.01 -12.30 3.31
CA ARG A 154 -6.69 -12.19 3.94
C ARG A 154 -6.67 -12.71 5.38
N SER A 155 -7.72 -12.45 6.17
CA SER A 155 -7.86 -12.97 7.53
C SER A 155 -7.95 -14.50 7.58
N LYS A 156 -8.63 -15.14 6.61
CA LYS A 156 -8.70 -16.61 6.51
C LYS A 156 -7.35 -17.27 6.21
N HIS A 157 -6.46 -16.58 5.51
CA HIS A 157 -5.14 -17.12 5.17
C HIS A 157 -4.14 -17.07 6.33
N GLU A 158 -4.34 -16.20 7.33
CA GLU A 158 -3.52 -16.19 8.55
C GLU A 158 -3.99 -17.24 9.59
N GLY A 159 -5.28 -17.58 9.61
CA GLY A 159 -5.82 -18.62 10.50
C GLY A 159 -5.67 -20.06 10.03
N SER A 160 -5.04 -20.29 8.87
CA SER A 160 -4.89 -21.62 8.24
C SER A 160 -3.45 -22.17 8.28
N GLN A 161 -2.59 -21.62 9.14
CA GLN A 161 -1.20 -22.10 9.33
C GLN A 161 -1.05 -22.92 10.61
#